data_AF-A0A1U7XHV0-F1
#
_entry.id   AF-A0A1U7XHV0-F1
#
_cell.length_a   1.000
_cell.length_b   1.000
_cell.length_c   1.000
_cell.angle_alpha   90.00
_cell.angle_beta   90.00
_cell.angle_gamma   90.00
#
_symmetry.space_group_name_H-M   'P 1'
#
loop_
_entity.id
_entity.type
_entity.pdbx_description
1 polymer ?
#
loop_
_entity_poly.entity_id
_entity_poly.type
_entity_poly.pdbx_seq_one_letter_code
_entity_poly.pdbx_strand_id
1 'polypeptide(L)'
;MVAAISYDPRQNLNVRKDHLQQHGVVVLEEIDGLIKVYNNGHIERPQIVPNVPHYSLPQELSVTAKDVILHNPTNLWSRIYLPNTLIPATKLPLLVYFHGGGFCVGSVAWKCYHDFLANLASKIGCVIMSVNYRLAPENRLPAAYDDGVHAITWLKNQALANSKEQNWWSSKCNFSNLFLSGDSAGANIAYHVATRLNSYNLKPLSLKGLILIQPFFGGESRTHSEKYSIQPPYSALNLSASDTYWRLALPIGSNRDHPWCKPRLSNNLRLPSTLVCISETDLLKDRNLELCSALADAGIKVEKQVYKGVGHAFQILHNSPLSQPRTHDMMSHLKNFIHDV
;
A
#
# COMPACT_ATOMS: atom_id res chain seq x y z
N MET A 1 56.16 25.52 27.37
CA MET A 1 55.78 24.96 26.07
C MET A 1 54.80 23.82 26.28
N VAL A 2 53.51 24.05 26.04
CA VAL A 2 52.52 22.98 25.86
C VAL A 2 51.58 23.46 24.76
N ALA A 3 51.65 22.83 23.59
CA ALA A 3 50.82 23.18 22.44
C ALA A 3 49.47 22.45 22.54
N ALA A 4 48.37 23.19 22.41
CA ALA A 4 47.03 22.64 22.34
C ALA A 4 46.77 22.12 20.91
N ILE A 5 46.41 20.84 20.79
CA ILE A 5 45.99 20.23 19.52
C ILE A 5 44.48 20.43 19.40
N SER A 6 44.07 21.27 18.45
CA SER A 6 42.67 21.45 18.03
C SER A 6 42.26 20.26 17.16
N TYR A 7 41.19 19.57 17.55
CA TYR A 7 40.62 18.45 16.82
C TYR A 7 39.57 18.98 15.83
N ASP A 8 39.84 18.93 14.52
CA ASP A 8 38.88 19.30 13.47
C ASP A 8 37.97 18.09 13.14
N PRO A 9 36.66 18.13 13.47
CA PRO A 9 35.75 17.01 13.23
C PRO A 9 35.40 16.78 11.76
N ARG A 10 35.91 17.59 10.81
CA ARG A 10 35.64 17.45 9.37
C ARG A 10 36.45 16.36 8.66
N GLN A 11 37.49 15.81 9.30
CA GLN A 11 38.32 14.76 8.65
C GLN A 11 37.69 13.36 8.65
N ASN A 12 36.70 13.08 9.50
CA ASN A 12 36.07 11.74 9.59
C ASN A 12 34.89 11.51 8.63
N LEU A 13 34.45 12.52 7.88
CA LEU A 13 33.32 12.40 6.95
C LEU A 13 33.74 11.94 5.54
N ASN A 14 35.01 12.07 5.16
CA ASN A 14 35.50 11.62 3.86
C ASN A 14 35.91 10.13 3.85
N VAL A 15 36.30 9.56 4.99
CA VAL A 15 36.77 8.17 5.04
C VAL A 15 35.65 7.15 4.80
N ARG A 16 34.37 7.50 5.05
CA ARG A 16 33.24 6.59 4.79
C ARG A 16 32.76 6.57 3.35
N LYS A 17 33.11 7.56 2.52
CA LYS A 17 32.78 7.54 1.08
C LYS A 17 33.77 6.72 0.26
N ASP A 18 34.99 6.52 0.76
CA ASP A 18 36.06 5.87 -0.01
C ASP A 18 36.14 4.33 0.18
N HIS A 19 35.50 3.77 1.21
CA HIS A 19 35.56 2.31 1.45
C HIS A 19 34.67 1.46 0.53
N LEU A 20 33.69 2.05 -0.16
CA LEU A 20 32.84 1.31 -1.11
C LEU A 20 33.36 1.37 -2.57
N GLN A 21 34.37 2.19 -2.87
CA GLN A 21 34.96 2.26 -4.22
C GLN A 21 36.03 1.19 -4.49
N GLN A 22 36.35 0.30 -3.54
CA GLN A 22 37.49 -0.62 -3.70
C GLN A 22 37.22 -1.96 -4.40
N HIS A 23 35.99 -2.32 -4.79
CA HIS A 23 35.70 -3.69 -5.26
C HIS A 23 34.78 -3.82 -6.50
N GLY A 24 34.66 -2.79 -7.34
CA GLY A 24 33.81 -2.87 -8.56
C GLY A 24 32.30 -3.04 -8.28
N VAL A 25 31.89 -2.82 -7.02
CA VAL A 25 30.48 -2.79 -6.61
C VAL A 25 29.94 -1.40 -6.93
N VAL A 26 28.90 -1.35 -7.77
CA VAL A 26 28.25 -0.09 -8.18
C VAL A 26 26.75 -0.15 -7.94
N VAL A 27 26.15 1.00 -7.64
CA VAL A 27 24.70 1.16 -7.53
C VAL A 27 24.12 1.15 -8.95
N LEU A 28 23.21 0.21 -9.23
CA LEU A 28 22.49 0.10 -10.49
C LEU A 28 21.21 0.93 -10.52
N GLU A 29 20.48 0.94 -9.40
CA GLU A 29 19.22 1.64 -9.25
C GLU A 29 19.14 2.23 -7.84
N GLU A 30 18.59 3.45 -7.75
CA GLU A 30 18.42 4.15 -6.49
C GLU A 30 17.14 4.98 -6.49
N ILE A 31 16.48 4.96 -5.34
CA ILE A 31 15.54 6.00 -4.94
C ILE A 31 16.08 6.55 -3.64
N ASP A 32 16.51 7.81 -3.69
CA ASP A 32 17.24 8.45 -2.59
C ASP A 32 16.49 8.30 -1.25
N GLY A 33 17.22 7.89 -0.23
CA GLY A 33 16.72 7.60 1.11
C GLY A 33 15.81 6.36 1.24
N LEU A 34 15.41 5.69 0.15
CA LEU A 34 14.41 4.60 0.21
C LEU A 34 14.98 3.23 -0.16
N ILE A 35 15.70 3.13 -1.26
CA ILE A 35 16.27 1.87 -1.73
C ILE A 35 17.49 2.09 -2.62
N LYS A 36 18.51 1.24 -2.44
CA LYS A 36 19.65 1.11 -3.36
C LYS A 36 19.82 -0.33 -3.76
N VAL A 37 20.06 -0.56 -5.05
CA VAL A 37 20.30 -1.89 -5.61
C VAL A 37 21.68 -1.90 -6.25
N TYR A 38 22.51 -2.86 -5.85
CA TYR A 38 23.89 -2.96 -6.28
C TYR A 38 24.06 -4.05 -7.34
N ASN A 39 25.09 -3.95 -8.18
CA ASN A 39 25.37 -4.89 -9.26
C ASN A 39 25.69 -6.33 -8.80
N ASN A 40 26.06 -6.52 -7.54
CA ASN A 40 26.29 -7.83 -6.92
C ASN A 40 25.01 -8.46 -6.34
N GLY A 41 23.83 -7.84 -6.56
CA GLY A 41 22.55 -8.30 -6.05
C GLY A 41 22.24 -7.87 -4.61
N HIS A 42 23.15 -7.17 -3.93
CA HIS A 42 22.86 -6.57 -2.63
C HIS A 42 21.79 -5.47 -2.77
N ILE A 43 20.89 -5.41 -1.80
CA ILE A 43 19.82 -4.41 -1.74
C ILE A 43 19.84 -3.79 -0.35
N GLU A 44 19.88 -2.47 -0.31
CA GLU A 44 19.84 -1.69 0.91
C GLU A 44 18.52 -0.94 0.99
N ARG A 45 17.82 -1.05 2.13
CA ARG A 45 16.63 -0.27 2.46
C ARG A 45 16.84 0.44 3.79
N PRO A 46 17.16 1.74 3.80
CA PRO A 46 17.29 2.50 5.02
C PRO A 46 15.98 2.47 5.84
N GLN A 47 16.12 2.39 7.16
CA GLN A 47 14.96 2.42 8.06
C GLN A 47 14.44 3.87 8.21
N ILE A 48 13.62 4.31 7.25
CA ILE A 48 13.03 5.66 7.23
C ILE A 48 11.80 5.80 8.13
N VAL A 49 11.13 4.69 8.42
CA VAL A 49 9.96 4.64 9.30
C VAL A 49 10.21 3.56 10.36
N PRO A 50 9.98 3.84 11.64
CA PRO A 50 10.13 2.84 12.68
C PRO A 50 9.11 1.71 12.50
N ASN A 51 9.58 0.47 12.66
CA ASN A 51 8.70 -0.67 12.84
C ASN A 51 8.16 -0.68 14.27
N VAL A 52 6.88 -0.95 14.43
CA VAL A 52 6.22 -1.06 15.73
C VAL A 52 5.52 -2.41 15.88
N PRO A 53 5.55 -3.00 17.08
CA PRO A 53 4.80 -4.22 17.36
C PRO A 53 3.29 -3.95 17.32
N HIS A 54 2.48 -4.99 17.15
CA HIS A 54 1.03 -4.85 16.97
C HIS A 54 0.30 -4.22 18.15
N TYR A 55 0.86 -4.29 19.35
CA TYR A 55 0.25 -3.72 20.57
C TYR A 55 0.61 -2.25 20.80
N SER A 56 1.41 -1.61 19.94
CA SER A 56 1.79 -0.20 20.06
C SER A 56 0.71 0.75 19.56
N LEU A 57 -0.47 0.70 20.18
CA LEU A 57 -1.61 1.57 19.88
C LEU A 57 -2.03 2.41 21.09
N PRO A 58 -2.45 3.66 20.87
CA PRO A 58 -3.10 4.46 21.90
C PRO A 58 -4.39 3.78 22.39
N GLN A 59 -4.61 3.75 23.71
CA GLN A 59 -5.75 3.07 24.32
C GLN A 59 -7.09 3.70 23.89
N GLU A 60 -7.07 5.00 23.56
CA GLU A 60 -8.23 5.79 23.15
C GLU A 60 -8.83 5.31 21.82
N LEU A 61 -8.02 4.69 20.95
CA LEU A 61 -8.53 4.13 19.68
C LEU A 61 -9.46 2.93 19.90
N SER A 62 -9.36 2.25 21.05
CA SER A 62 -10.14 1.06 21.37
C SER A 62 -10.04 -0.02 20.29
N VAL A 63 -8.82 -0.28 19.79
CA VAL A 63 -8.53 -1.28 18.75
C VAL A 63 -7.57 -2.32 19.28
N THR A 64 -7.91 -3.59 19.09
CA THR A 64 -6.99 -4.71 19.29
C THR A 64 -6.31 -5.03 17.97
N ALA A 65 -4.98 -5.13 17.95
CA ALA A 65 -4.26 -5.60 16.78
C ALA A 65 -3.37 -6.80 17.12
N LYS A 66 -3.26 -7.77 16.19
CA LYS A 66 -2.37 -8.93 16.31
C LYS A 66 -1.80 -9.33 14.95
N ASP A 67 -0.60 -9.87 14.97
CA ASP A 67 0.05 -10.44 13.80
C ASP A 67 -0.35 -11.91 13.62
N VAL A 68 -0.60 -12.31 12.37
CA VAL A 68 -0.97 -13.68 11.99
C VAL A 68 -0.14 -14.13 10.79
N ILE A 69 0.35 -15.36 10.82
CA ILE A 69 1.07 -15.96 9.69
C ILE A 69 0.05 -16.61 8.76
N LEU A 70 0.06 -16.19 7.50
CA LEU A 70 -0.84 -16.71 6.47
C LEU A 70 -0.23 -17.92 5.75
N HIS A 71 1.09 -17.90 5.53
CA HIS A 71 1.80 -18.95 4.83
C HIS A 71 3.28 -19.03 5.28
N ASN A 72 3.65 -20.13 5.94
CA ASN A 72 5.00 -20.34 6.47
C ASN A 72 6.11 -20.34 5.40
N PRO A 73 6.00 -21.07 4.26
CA PRO A 73 7.09 -21.17 3.30
C PRO A 73 7.54 -19.84 2.69
N THR A 74 6.62 -18.89 2.50
CA THR A 74 6.94 -17.55 1.97
C THR A 74 7.04 -16.49 3.07
N ASN A 75 6.91 -16.90 4.33
CA ASN A 75 6.76 -16.00 5.48
C ASN A 75 5.73 -14.89 5.22
N LEU A 76 4.61 -15.23 4.57
CA LEU A 76 3.53 -14.27 4.33
C LEU A 76 2.73 -14.13 5.61
N TRP A 77 2.60 -12.90 6.11
CA TRP A 77 1.89 -12.59 7.34
C TRP A 77 1.05 -11.33 7.18
N SER A 78 0.16 -11.09 8.14
CA SER A 78 -0.69 -9.91 8.17
C SER A 78 -0.88 -9.42 9.59
N ARG A 79 -1.24 -8.14 9.73
CA ARG A 79 -1.74 -7.59 11.00
C ARG A 79 -3.23 -7.38 10.89
N ILE A 80 -3.97 -7.96 11.82
CA ILE A 80 -5.41 -7.81 11.93
C ILE A 80 -5.71 -6.75 12.96
N TYR A 81 -6.57 -5.79 12.62
CA TYR A 81 -7.10 -4.74 13.49
C TYR A 81 -8.58 -5.00 13.73
N LEU A 82 -8.96 -5.16 14.98
CA LEU A 82 -10.33 -5.34 15.44
C LEU A 82 -10.73 -4.13 16.30
N PRO A 83 -11.63 -3.27 15.83
CA PRO A 83 -12.18 -2.21 16.67
C PRO A 83 -13.12 -2.82 17.72
N ASN A 84 -13.02 -2.35 18.96
CA ASN A 84 -13.98 -2.66 20.00
C ASN A 84 -15.25 -1.88 19.71
N THR A 85 -16.29 -2.57 19.23
CA THR A 85 -17.58 -1.94 19.00
C THR A 85 -18.43 -1.97 20.27
N LEU A 86 -19.17 -0.88 20.49
CA LEU A 86 -20.11 -0.76 21.60
C LEU A 86 -21.34 -1.68 21.44
N ILE A 87 -21.54 -2.27 20.26
CA ILE A 87 -22.69 -3.12 19.92
C ILE A 87 -22.20 -4.57 19.75
N PRO A 88 -22.28 -5.42 20.80
CA PRO A 88 -21.58 -6.72 20.84
C PRO A 88 -22.06 -7.76 19.82
N ALA A 89 -23.26 -7.57 19.26
CA ALA A 89 -23.98 -8.54 18.43
C ALA A 89 -23.79 -8.37 16.92
N THR A 90 -23.21 -7.27 16.45
CA THR A 90 -23.11 -6.99 15.00
C THR A 90 -21.78 -7.46 14.45
N LYS A 91 -21.81 -8.31 13.42
CA LYS A 91 -20.60 -8.67 12.66
C LYS A 91 -20.19 -7.50 11.77
N LEU A 92 -18.91 -7.17 11.78
CA LEU A 92 -18.35 -6.02 11.06
C LEU A 92 -17.94 -6.39 9.63
N PRO A 93 -17.95 -5.44 8.69
CA PRO A 93 -17.30 -5.63 7.38
C PRO A 93 -15.81 -5.98 7.54
N LEU A 94 -15.24 -6.59 6.50
CA LEU A 94 -13.82 -6.92 6.42
C LEU A 94 -13.15 -6.12 5.32
N LEU A 95 -12.09 -5.39 5.65
CA LEU A 95 -11.24 -4.68 4.69
C LEU A 95 -9.87 -5.35 4.63
N VAL A 96 -9.48 -5.84 3.47
CA VAL A 96 -8.11 -6.30 3.23
C VAL A 96 -7.31 -5.15 2.64
N TYR A 97 -6.27 -4.74 3.34
CA TYR A 97 -5.46 -3.57 2.99
C TYR A 97 -4.07 -3.97 2.51
N PHE A 98 -3.64 -3.41 1.39
CA PHE A 98 -2.26 -3.52 0.88
C PHE A 98 -1.59 -2.15 1.00
N HIS A 99 -0.42 -2.09 1.63
CA HIS A 99 0.31 -0.84 1.80
C HIS A 99 0.95 -0.35 0.49
N GLY A 100 1.20 0.95 0.38
CA GLY A 100 1.98 1.56 -0.71
C GLY A 100 3.49 1.35 -0.57
N GLY A 101 4.27 2.12 -1.34
CA GLY A 101 5.75 2.04 -1.35
C GLY A 101 6.34 1.52 -2.66
N GLY A 102 5.62 1.68 -3.78
CA GLY A 102 6.13 1.36 -5.13
C GLY A 102 6.55 -0.11 -5.29
N PHE A 103 5.89 -1.03 -4.58
CA PHE A 103 6.23 -2.46 -4.45
C PHE A 103 7.58 -2.78 -3.83
N CYS A 104 8.42 -1.79 -3.55
CA CYS A 104 9.81 -1.99 -3.19
C CYS A 104 10.11 -1.65 -1.73
N VAL A 105 9.28 -0.86 -1.06
CA VAL A 105 9.41 -0.49 0.35
C VAL A 105 8.05 -0.55 1.05
N GLY A 106 8.05 -0.35 2.37
CA GLY A 106 6.87 -0.43 3.21
C GLY A 106 6.83 -1.71 4.03
N SER A 107 6.03 -1.69 5.09
CA SER A 107 5.68 -2.87 5.86
C SER A 107 4.39 -2.60 6.61
N VAL A 108 3.66 -3.67 6.90
CA VAL A 108 2.55 -3.64 7.86
C VAL A 108 2.98 -3.15 9.25
N ALA A 109 4.25 -3.35 9.62
CA ALA A 109 4.80 -2.90 10.89
C ALA A 109 5.24 -1.42 10.90
N TRP A 110 5.27 -0.73 9.75
CA TRP A 110 5.62 0.69 9.71
C TRP A 110 4.64 1.51 10.54
N LYS A 111 5.15 2.33 11.47
CA LYS A 111 4.34 3.10 12.40
C LYS A 111 3.25 3.93 11.71
N CYS A 112 3.56 4.57 10.59
CA CYS A 112 2.60 5.38 9.84
C CYS A 112 1.39 4.57 9.33
N TYR A 113 1.62 3.38 8.76
CA TYR A 113 0.52 2.48 8.38
C TYR A 113 -0.20 1.90 9.59
N HIS A 114 0.54 1.56 10.65
CA HIS A 114 -0.05 1.02 11.88
C HIS A 114 -1.03 1.99 12.53
N ASP A 115 -0.61 3.24 12.72
CA ASP A 115 -1.43 4.30 13.30
C ASP A 115 -2.64 4.61 12.40
N PHE A 116 -2.42 4.74 11.08
CA PHE A 116 -3.48 5.04 10.13
C PHE A 116 -4.55 3.94 10.11
N LEU A 117 -4.16 2.67 10.02
CA LEU A 117 -5.10 1.55 9.92
C LEU A 117 -5.84 1.28 11.22
N ALA A 118 -5.20 1.47 12.38
CA ALA A 118 -5.91 1.39 13.65
C ALA A 118 -6.96 2.50 13.78
N ASN A 119 -6.60 3.74 13.45
CA ASN A 119 -7.56 4.85 13.46
C ASN A 119 -8.68 4.62 12.44
N LEU A 120 -8.36 4.15 11.24
CA LEU A 120 -9.34 3.81 10.21
C LEU A 120 -10.32 2.75 10.72
N ALA A 121 -9.83 1.62 11.26
CA ALA A 121 -10.64 0.54 11.80
C ALA A 121 -11.63 1.04 12.86
N SER A 122 -11.16 1.88 13.79
CA SER A 122 -11.99 2.51 14.83
C SER A 122 -13.07 3.42 14.24
N LYS A 123 -12.70 4.32 13.32
CA LYS A 123 -13.61 5.32 12.75
C LYS A 123 -14.70 4.73 11.86
N ILE A 124 -14.34 3.75 11.03
CA ILE A 124 -15.27 3.14 10.08
C ILE A 124 -16.02 1.95 10.67
N GLY A 125 -15.54 1.34 11.77
CA GLY A 125 -16.15 0.17 12.37
C GLY A 125 -15.99 -1.09 11.51
N CYS A 126 -14.75 -1.39 11.10
CA CYS A 126 -14.44 -2.51 10.20
C CYS A 126 -13.25 -3.31 10.76
N VAL A 127 -13.28 -4.63 10.57
CA VAL A 127 -12.07 -5.45 10.77
C VAL A 127 -11.14 -5.20 9.60
N ILE A 128 -9.88 -4.86 9.86
CA ILE A 128 -8.89 -4.64 8.80
C ILE A 128 -7.81 -5.71 8.87
N MET A 129 -7.54 -6.38 7.75
CA MET A 129 -6.38 -7.27 7.59
C MET A 129 -5.36 -6.60 6.67
N SER A 130 -4.24 -6.14 7.23
CA SER A 130 -3.16 -5.50 6.47
C SER A 130 -2.10 -6.52 6.07
N VAL A 131 -1.86 -6.69 4.76
CA VAL A 131 -1.04 -7.77 4.20
C VAL A 131 0.41 -7.33 4.00
N ASN A 132 1.36 -8.07 4.57
CA ASN A 132 2.79 -7.80 4.43
C ASN A 132 3.36 -8.58 3.24
N TYR A 133 2.99 -8.14 2.03
CA TYR A 133 3.36 -8.77 0.77
C TYR A 133 4.88 -8.67 0.50
N ARG A 134 5.41 -9.60 -0.31
CA ARG A 134 6.84 -9.62 -0.66
C ARG A 134 7.23 -8.45 -1.56
N LEU A 135 8.38 -7.85 -1.26
CA LEU A 135 8.87 -6.65 -1.95
C LEU A 135 9.77 -6.98 -3.14
N ALA A 136 9.71 -6.11 -4.14
CA ALA A 136 10.67 -6.03 -5.23
C ALA A 136 11.95 -5.27 -4.80
N PRO A 137 13.10 -5.52 -5.47
CA PRO A 137 13.29 -6.39 -6.63
C PRO A 137 13.60 -7.87 -6.33
N GLU A 138 13.73 -8.27 -5.06
CA GLU A 138 13.94 -9.68 -4.69
C GLU A 138 12.78 -10.56 -5.15
N ASN A 139 11.56 -10.03 -5.03
CA ASN A 139 10.32 -10.66 -5.45
C ASN A 139 9.57 -9.71 -6.38
N ARG A 140 10.03 -9.62 -7.63
CA ARG A 140 9.34 -8.86 -8.69
C ARG A 140 7.89 -9.32 -8.86
N LEU A 141 7.06 -8.46 -9.45
CA LEU A 141 5.71 -8.84 -9.86
C LEU A 141 5.79 -10.09 -10.76
N PRO A 142 4.90 -11.07 -10.57
CA PRO A 142 3.61 -10.99 -9.89
C PRO A 142 3.61 -11.36 -8.40
N ALA A 143 4.75 -11.51 -7.73
CA ALA A 143 4.82 -12.06 -6.36
C ALA A 143 3.86 -11.37 -5.37
N ALA A 144 3.78 -10.04 -5.39
CA ALA A 144 2.87 -9.28 -4.53
C ALA A 144 1.38 -9.55 -4.83
N TYR A 145 1.03 -9.81 -6.10
CA TYR A 145 -0.34 -10.19 -6.47
C TYR A 145 -0.66 -11.62 -6.04
N ASP A 146 0.31 -12.53 -6.16
CA ASP A 146 0.16 -13.92 -5.70
C ASP A 146 -0.03 -13.95 -4.18
N ASP A 147 0.73 -13.14 -3.43
CA ASP A 147 0.56 -12.98 -1.98
C ASP A 147 -0.82 -12.43 -1.61
N GLY A 148 -1.34 -11.47 -2.38
CA GLY A 148 -2.70 -10.98 -2.21
C GLY A 148 -3.76 -12.06 -2.43
N VAL A 149 -3.65 -12.86 -3.50
CA VAL A 149 -4.56 -14.00 -3.75
C VAL A 149 -4.44 -15.07 -2.65
N HIS A 150 -3.23 -15.36 -2.17
CA HIS A 150 -3.00 -16.25 -1.03
C HIS A 150 -3.68 -15.73 0.24
N ALA A 151 -3.60 -14.43 0.51
CA ALA A 151 -4.26 -13.82 1.67
C ALA A 151 -5.79 -13.97 1.61
N ILE A 152 -6.41 -13.78 0.43
CA ILE A 152 -7.86 -13.99 0.26
C ILE A 152 -8.23 -15.48 0.38
N THR A 153 -7.38 -16.37 -0.13
CA THR A 153 -7.59 -17.82 0.00
C THR A 153 -7.49 -18.26 1.47
N TRP A 154 -6.53 -17.69 2.22
CA TRP A 154 -6.42 -17.92 3.65
C TRP A 154 -7.67 -17.43 4.41
N LEU A 155 -8.19 -16.24 4.09
CA LEU A 155 -9.44 -15.74 4.68
C LEU A 155 -10.63 -16.66 4.41
N LYS A 156 -10.74 -17.20 3.19
CA LYS A 156 -11.79 -18.16 2.84
C LYS A 156 -11.71 -19.39 3.75
N ASN A 157 -10.51 -19.89 4.01
CA ASN A 157 -10.31 -21.01 4.93
C ASN A 157 -10.69 -20.65 6.37
N GLN A 158 -10.38 -19.43 6.84
CA GLN A 158 -10.80 -18.97 8.17
C GLN A 158 -12.33 -18.80 8.27
N ALA A 159 -13.00 -18.43 7.18
CA ALA A 159 -14.45 -18.31 7.16
C ALA A 159 -15.16 -19.69 7.22
N LEU A 160 -14.51 -20.74 6.72
CA LEU A 160 -15.00 -22.11 6.75
C LEU A 160 -14.61 -22.85 8.03
N ALA A 161 -13.48 -22.48 8.64
CA ALA A 161 -12.94 -23.12 9.82
C ALA A 161 -13.43 -22.45 11.11
N ASN A 162 -13.88 -23.23 12.08
CA ASN A 162 -14.14 -22.77 13.44
C ASN A 162 -12.84 -22.79 14.28
N SER A 163 -11.77 -22.16 13.78
CA SER A 163 -10.47 -22.14 14.47
C SER A 163 -10.54 -21.32 15.76
N LYS A 164 -10.33 -21.98 16.91
CA LYS A 164 -10.27 -21.31 18.22
C LYS A 164 -9.20 -20.21 18.27
N GLU A 165 -8.11 -20.38 17.53
CA GLU A 165 -7.00 -19.41 17.48
C GLU A 165 -7.44 -18.09 16.84
N GLN A 166 -8.23 -18.15 15.76
CA GLN A 166 -8.65 -16.97 15.00
C GLN A 166 -9.99 -16.39 15.47
N ASN A 167 -10.70 -17.09 16.37
CA ASN A 167 -12.03 -16.68 16.87
C ASN A 167 -12.08 -15.28 17.49
N TRP A 168 -10.96 -14.74 17.99
CA TRP A 168 -10.94 -13.41 18.60
C TRP A 168 -11.36 -12.30 17.62
N TRP A 169 -11.10 -12.47 16.32
CA TRP A 169 -11.55 -11.53 15.26
C TRP A 169 -12.56 -12.15 14.31
N SER A 170 -12.40 -13.43 13.94
CA SER A 170 -13.23 -14.06 12.89
C SER A 170 -14.69 -14.17 13.30
N SER A 171 -14.97 -14.37 14.60
CA SER A 171 -16.34 -14.43 15.14
C SER A 171 -17.08 -13.08 15.04
N LYS A 172 -16.34 -11.97 15.01
CA LYS A 172 -16.84 -10.59 14.88
C LYS A 172 -16.86 -10.10 13.44
N CYS A 173 -16.42 -10.93 12.49
CA CYS A 173 -16.24 -10.56 11.09
C CYS A 173 -17.38 -11.09 10.21
N ASN A 174 -17.88 -10.25 9.32
CA ASN A 174 -18.79 -10.62 8.25
C ASN A 174 -18.00 -10.88 6.96
N PHE A 175 -17.63 -12.14 6.74
CA PHE A 175 -16.87 -12.57 5.56
C PHE A 175 -17.61 -12.37 4.23
N SER A 176 -18.93 -12.23 4.25
CA SER A 176 -19.73 -11.92 3.06
C SER A 176 -19.83 -10.41 2.77
N ASN A 177 -19.19 -9.57 3.59
CA ASN A 177 -19.04 -8.14 3.38
C ASN A 177 -17.54 -7.77 3.32
N LEU A 178 -16.86 -8.31 2.29
CA LEU A 178 -15.42 -8.15 2.08
C LEU A 178 -15.14 -6.98 1.13
N PHE A 179 -14.13 -6.18 1.44
CA PHE A 179 -13.60 -5.11 0.61
C PHE A 179 -12.10 -5.31 0.42
N LEU A 180 -11.59 -4.98 -0.77
CA LEU A 180 -10.15 -4.85 -0.99
C LEU A 180 -9.79 -3.37 -1.05
N SER A 181 -8.65 -3.02 -0.47
CA SER A 181 -8.15 -1.65 -0.47
C SER A 181 -6.63 -1.61 -0.48
N GLY A 182 -6.11 -0.47 -0.88
CA GLY A 182 -4.73 -0.12 -0.60
C GLY A 182 -4.46 1.31 -1.02
N ASP A 183 -3.23 1.75 -0.82
CA ASP A 183 -2.73 3.02 -1.34
C ASP A 183 -1.58 2.81 -2.31
N SER A 184 -1.45 3.68 -3.31
CA SER A 184 -0.31 3.64 -4.24
C SER A 184 -0.14 2.25 -4.87
N ALA A 185 1.03 1.63 -4.72
CA ALA A 185 1.29 0.25 -5.15
C ALA A 185 0.32 -0.76 -4.54
N GLY A 186 -0.11 -0.57 -3.29
CA GLY A 186 -1.12 -1.40 -2.64
C GLY A 186 -2.49 -1.31 -3.31
N ALA A 187 -2.90 -0.14 -3.77
CA ALA A 187 -4.12 0.00 -4.58
C ALA A 187 -3.99 -0.73 -5.93
N ASN A 188 -2.81 -0.71 -6.55
CA ASN A 188 -2.53 -1.52 -7.73
C ASN A 188 -2.64 -3.03 -7.43
N ILE A 189 -2.10 -3.49 -6.30
CA ILE A 189 -2.27 -4.89 -5.83
C ILE A 189 -3.75 -5.22 -5.65
N ALA A 190 -4.50 -4.38 -4.93
CA ALA A 190 -5.93 -4.59 -4.69
C ALA A 190 -6.70 -4.75 -6.00
N TYR A 191 -6.42 -3.90 -6.99
CA TYR A 191 -7.02 -3.96 -8.32
C TYR A 191 -6.72 -5.27 -9.07
N HIS A 192 -5.44 -5.68 -9.13
CA HIS A 192 -5.06 -6.91 -9.84
C HIS A 192 -5.51 -8.17 -9.12
N VAL A 193 -5.51 -8.17 -7.78
CA VAL A 193 -6.09 -9.25 -6.97
C VAL A 193 -7.58 -9.35 -7.27
N ALA A 194 -8.36 -8.26 -7.16
CA ALA A 194 -9.79 -8.25 -7.46
C ALA A 194 -10.09 -8.81 -8.85
N THR A 195 -9.30 -8.39 -9.85
CA THR A 195 -9.41 -8.88 -11.23
C THR A 195 -9.18 -10.38 -11.35
N ARG A 196 -8.15 -10.91 -10.66
CA ARG A 196 -7.83 -12.35 -10.65
C ARG A 196 -8.89 -13.17 -9.94
N LEU A 197 -9.51 -12.66 -8.88
CA LEU A 197 -10.53 -13.38 -8.12
C LEU A 197 -11.78 -13.72 -8.95
N ASN A 198 -11.99 -13.11 -10.13
CA ASN A 198 -13.06 -13.48 -11.06
C ASN A 198 -13.01 -14.94 -11.53
N SER A 199 -11.84 -15.57 -11.52
CA SER A 199 -11.68 -16.99 -11.86
C SER A 199 -11.75 -17.91 -10.65
N TYR A 200 -11.97 -17.38 -9.44
CA TYR A 200 -11.98 -18.15 -8.19
C TYR A 200 -13.40 -18.32 -7.64
N ASN A 201 -13.67 -19.48 -7.05
CA ASN A 201 -14.85 -19.64 -6.19
C ASN A 201 -14.56 -19.06 -4.80
N LEU A 202 -15.08 -17.86 -4.52
CA LEU A 202 -14.82 -17.14 -3.28
C LEU A 202 -15.67 -17.59 -2.09
N LYS A 203 -16.77 -18.34 -2.30
CA LYS A 203 -17.72 -18.66 -1.22
C LYS A 203 -17.00 -19.32 -0.02
N PRO A 204 -17.32 -18.90 1.23
CA PRO A 204 -18.42 -18.02 1.63
C PRO A 204 -18.09 -16.52 1.56
N LEU A 205 -16.90 -16.14 1.08
CA LEU A 205 -16.54 -14.74 0.89
C LEU A 205 -17.37 -14.12 -0.23
N SER A 206 -17.66 -12.82 -0.08
CA SER A 206 -18.28 -12.01 -1.13
C SER A 206 -17.61 -10.65 -1.16
N LEU A 207 -16.89 -10.37 -2.25
CA LEU A 207 -16.26 -9.08 -2.50
C LEU A 207 -17.32 -8.04 -2.89
N LYS A 208 -17.56 -7.06 -2.02
CA LYS A 208 -18.59 -6.02 -2.15
C LYS A 208 -18.07 -4.72 -2.74
N GLY A 209 -16.81 -4.38 -2.49
CA GLY A 209 -16.23 -3.15 -3.00
C GLY A 209 -14.71 -3.19 -3.13
N LEU A 210 -14.20 -2.28 -3.96
CA LEU A 210 -12.78 -2.02 -4.16
C LEU A 210 -12.50 -0.55 -3.84
N ILE A 211 -11.50 -0.28 -3.01
CA ILE A 211 -11.12 1.08 -2.60
C ILE A 211 -9.67 1.35 -3.00
N LEU A 212 -9.48 2.23 -3.97
CA LEU A 212 -8.18 2.54 -4.55
C LEU A 212 -7.74 3.94 -4.10
N ILE A 213 -6.75 4.02 -3.22
CA ILE A 213 -6.23 5.31 -2.73
C ILE A 213 -4.99 5.67 -3.53
N GLN A 214 -5.06 6.74 -4.32
CA GLN A 214 -3.99 7.19 -5.22
C GLN A 214 -3.33 6.04 -6.01
N PRO A 215 -4.08 5.15 -6.69
CA PRO A 215 -3.53 3.97 -7.35
C PRO A 215 -2.29 4.25 -8.21
N PHE A 216 -1.26 3.44 -7.98
CA PHE A 216 0.02 3.49 -8.69
C PHE A 216 -0.10 2.75 -10.02
N PHE A 217 -0.52 3.47 -11.05
CA PHE A 217 -0.48 3.04 -12.46
C PHE A 217 0.40 4.00 -13.26
N GLY A 218 0.78 3.58 -14.47
CA GLY A 218 1.66 4.35 -15.33
C GLY A 218 1.50 3.97 -16.80
N GLY A 219 2.58 4.20 -17.55
CA GLY A 219 2.65 3.98 -18.98
C GLY A 219 3.86 4.70 -19.56
N GLU A 220 4.36 4.25 -20.71
CA GLU A 220 5.55 4.88 -21.28
C GLU A 220 5.30 6.35 -21.66
N SER A 221 4.20 6.60 -22.34
CA SER A 221 3.73 7.95 -22.67
C SER A 221 3.27 8.69 -21.42
N ARG A 222 3.85 9.87 -21.15
CA ARG A 222 3.54 10.68 -19.95
C ARG A 222 2.22 11.47 -20.10
N THR A 223 1.43 11.50 -19.04
CA THR A 223 0.25 12.38 -18.92
C THR A 223 0.64 13.84 -18.73
N HIS A 224 -0.34 14.74 -18.72
CA HIS A 224 -0.11 16.15 -18.44
C HIS A 224 0.42 16.35 -17.01
N SER A 225 -0.20 15.72 -16.00
CA SER A 225 0.25 15.79 -14.61
C SER A 225 1.68 15.27 -14.42
N GLU A 226 2.07 14.20 -15.11
CA GLU A 226 3.45 13.67 -15.03
C GLU A 226 4.50 14.61 -15.62
N LYS A 227 4.12 15.42 -16.63
CA LYS A 227 5.04 16.35 -17.31
C LYS A 227 5.15 17.70 -16.60
N TYR A 228 4.05 18.19 -16.05
CA TYR A 228 3.92 19.61 -15.70
C TYR A 228 3.57 19.88 -14.23
N SER A 229 3.19 18.86 -13.45
CA SER A 229 2.94 19.06 -12.02
C SER A 229 4.24 19.37 -11.28
N ILE A 230 4.29 20.52 -10.60
CA ILE A 230 5.38 20.88 -9.71
C ILE A 230 5.39 19.90 -8.54
N GLN A 231 6.51 19.19 -8.35
CA GLN A 231 6.71 18.29 -7.23
C GLN A 231 7.55 19.01 -6.16
N PRO A 232 6.96 19.36 -4.98
CA PRO A 232 7.73 19.83 -3.84
C PRO A 232 8.89 18.88 -3.49
N PRO A 233 10.01 19.36 -2.92
CA PRO A 233 11.13 18.52 -2.52
C PRO A 233 10.76 17.37 -1.57
N TYR A 234 9.72 17.55 -0.76
CA TYR A 234 9.18 16.57 0.20
C TYR A 234 7.99 15.76 -0.37
N SER A 235 7.83 15.73 -1.69
CA SER A 235 6.82 14.89 -2.33
C SER A 235 7.12 13.42 -2.10
N ALA A 236 6.11 12.65 -1.71
CA ALA A 236 6.23 11.22 -1.49
C ALA A 236 6.57 10.43 -2.76
N LEU A 237 6.27 11.02 -3.93
CA LEU A 237 6.54 10.45 -5.23
C LEU A 237 6.98 11.56 -6.18
N ASN A 238 7.98 11.28 -7.00
CA ASN A 238 8.37 12.09 -8.14
C ASN A 238 8.57 11.20 -9.36
N LEU A 239 8.79 11.79 -10.53
CA LEU A 239 8.85 11.05 -11.79
C LEU A 239 10.02 10.04 -11.82
N SER A 240 11.20 10.45 -11.33
CA SER A 240 12.38 9.58 -11.25
C SER A 240 12.12 8.36 -10.35
N ALA A 241 11.60 8.60 -9.15
CA ALA A 241 11.24 7.54 -8.21
C ALA A 241 10.17 6.61 -8.80
N SER A 242 9.13 7.15 -9.46
CA SER A 242 8.11 6.36 -10.14
C SER A 242 8.70 5.44 -11.21
N ASP A 243 9.61 5.95 -12.02
CA ASP A 243 10.25 5.15 -13.06
C ASP A 243 11.14 4.06 -12.48
N THR A 244 11.92 4.38 -11.44
CA THR A 244 12.76 3.41 -10.73
C THR A 244 11.91 2.32 -10.07
N TYR A 245 10.83 2.67 -9.39
CA TYR A 245 9.90 1.69 -8.80
C TYR A 245 9.39 0.70 -9.85
N TRP A 246 8.95 1.19 -11.03
CA TRP A 246 8.50 0.31 -12.09
C TRP A 246 9.61 -0.57 -12.67
N ARG A 247 10.83 -0.04 -12.87
CA ARG A 247 11.98 -0.85 -13.33
C ARG A 247 12.35 -1.93 -12.32
N LEU A 248 12.23 -1.65 -11.02
CA LEU A 248 12.51 -2.61 -9.96
C LEU A 248 11.39 -3.64 -9.78
N ALA A 249 10.13 -3.25 -9.98
CA ALA A 249 8.97 -4.11 -9.71
C ALA A 249 8.57 -5.02 -10.89
N LEU A 250 8.68 -4.55 -12.13
CA LEU A 250 8.26 -5.31 -13.30
C LEU A 250 9.22 -6.47 -13.61
N PRO A 251 8.79 -7.47 -14.41
CA PRO A 251 9.69 -8.51 -14.92
C PRO A 251 10.86 -7.88 -15.68
N ILE A 252 12.03 -8.52 -15.57
CA ILE A 252 13.24 -8.06 -16.27
C ILE A 252 12.96 -8.02 -17.78
N GLY A 253 13.37 -6.93 -18.43
CA GLY A 253 13.13 -6.69 -19.86
C GLY A 253 11.75 -6.11 -20.21
N SER A 254 10.86 -5.93 -19.22
CA SER A 254 9.58 -5.23 -19.42
C SER A 254 9.74 -3.71 -19.35
N ASN A 255 8.73 -2.99 -19.84
CA ASN A 255 8.60 -1.55 -19.73
C ASN A 255 7.25 -1.17 -19.09
N ARG A 256 6.98 0.12 -18.91
CA ARG A 256 5.77 0.62 -18.21
C ARG A 256 4.48 0.46 -19.01
N ASP A 257 4.53 0.03 -20.26
CA ASP A 257 3.33 -0.40 -20.99
C ASP A 257 2.94 -1.86 -20.68
N HIS A 258 3.67 -2.54 -19.79
CA HIS A 258 3.27 -3.84 -19.25
C HIS A 258 1.88 -3.74 -18.58
N PRO A 259 0.96 -4.72 -18.76
CA PRO A 259 -0.42 -4.66 -18.25
C PRO A 259 -0.57 -4.45 -16.72
N TRP A 260 0.48 -4.72 -15.95
CA TRP A 260 0.50 -4.46 -14.51
C TRP A 260 0.70 -2.98 -14.15
N CYS A 261 1.45 -2.26 -14.99
CA CYS A 261 1.65 -0.83 -14.88
C CYS A 261 0.56 -0.04 -15.62
N LYS A 262 0.22 -0.48 -16.84
CA LYS A 262 -0.80 0.12 -17.70
C LYS A 262 -1.88 -0.90 -18.04
N PRO A 263 -2.90 -1.06 -17.17
CA PRO A 263 -3.92 -2.07 -17.36
C PRO A 263 -4.70 -1.85 -18.66
N ARG A 264 -4.89 -2.93 -19.41
CA ARG A 264 -5.80 -2.98 -20.56
C ARG A 264 -7.10 -3.56 -20.06
N LEU A 265 -8.11 -2.72 -19.86
CA LEU A 265 -9.42 -3.21 -19.44
C LEU A 265 -10.02 -4.05 -20.57
N SER A 266 -10.46 -5.25 -20.24
CA SER A 266 -11.22 -6.08 -21.17
C SER A 266 -12.71 -5.79 -21.00
N ASN A 267 -13.49 -5.95 -22.06
CA ASN A 267 -14.94 -5.79 -22.01
C ASN A 267 -15.63 -6.80 -21.04
N ASN A 268 -14.90 -7.84 -20.60
CA ASN A 268 -15.39 -8.86 -19.67
C ASN A 268 -14.88 -8.66 -18.25
N LEU A 269 -14.24 -7.53 -17.95
CA LEU A 269 -13.75 -7.22 -16.61
C LEU A 269 -14.94 -7.14 -15.65
N ARG A 270 -14.91 -7.96 -14.60
CA ARG A 270 -15.89 -7.93 -13.52
C ARG A 270 -15.19 -7.41 -12.27
N LEU A 271 -15.58 -6.24 -11.81
CA LEU A 271 -15.12 -5.68 -10.55
C LEU A 271 -16.34 -5.26 -9.74
N PRO A 272 -16.25 -5.28 -8.40
CA PRO A 272 -17.30 -4.71 -7.57
C PRO A 272 -17.39 -3.20 -7.78
N SER A 273 -18.35 -2.55 -7.11
CA SER A 273 -18.35 -1.09 -6.97
C SER A 273 -16.95 -0.63 -6.55
N THR A 274 -16.43 0.43 -7.17
CA THR A 274 -15.06 0.87 -6.97
C THR A 274 -15.02 2.34 -6.57
N LEU A 275 -14.45 2.62 -5.40
CA LEU A 275 -14.12 3.97 -4.95
C LEU A 275 -12.66 4.29 -5.30
N VAL A 276 -12.42 5.40 -6.00
CA VAL A 276 -11.07 5.90 -6.30
C VAL A 276 -10.85 7.24 -5.59
N CYS A 277 -9.90 7.25 -4.66
CA CYS A 277 -9.49 8.44 -3.92
C CYS A 277 -8.28 9.07 -4.60
N ILE A 278 -8.43 10.29 -5.11
CA ILE A 278 -7.45 10.97 -5.97
C ILE A 278 -6.92 12.21 -5.24
N SER A 279 -5.61 12.38 -5.23
CA SER A 279 -4.98 13.59 -4.69
C SER A 279 -4.81 14.66 -5.77
N GLU A 280 -5.21 15.90 -5.49
CA GLU A 280 -5.20 16.99 -6.46
C GLU A 280 -3.79 17.37 -6.95
N THR A 281 -2.78 17.29 -6.06
CA THR A 281 -1.40 17.67 -6.37
C THR A 281 -0.50 16.46 -6.65
N ASP A 282 -1.08 15.27 -6.78
CA ASP A 282 -0.36 14.05 -7.11
C ASP A 282 0.10 14.02 -8.57
N LEU A 283 1.35 13.61 -8.79
CA LEU A 283 1.93 13.34 -10.10
C LEU A 283 1.04 12.40 -10.93
N LEU A 284 0.39 11.43 -10.29
CA LEU A 284 -0.42 10.41 -10.94
C LEU A 284 -1.90 10.77 -11.06
N LYS A 285 -2.31 12.00 -10.71
CA LYS A 285 -3.72 12.43 -10.78
C LYS A 285 -4.38 12.07 -12.10
N ASP A 286 -3.74 12.38 -13.23
CA ASP A 286 -4.35 12.12 -14.53
C ASP A 286 -4.47 10.61 -14.81
N ARG A 287 -3.50 9.79 -14.39
CA ARG A 287 -3.59 8.32 -14.46
C ARG A 287 -4.79 7.79 -13.68
N ASN A 288 -5.05 8.38 -12.52
CA ASN A 288 -6.16 8.00 -11.64
C ASN A 288 -7.50 8.37 -12.29
N LEU A 289 -7.58 9.54 -12.92
CA LEU A 289 -8.78 9.98 -13.66
C LEU A 289 -9.01 9.16 -14.94
N GLU A 290 -7.95 8.82 -15.67
CA GLU A 290 -7.97 7.92 -16.83
C GLU A 290 -8.50 6.54 -16.42
N LEU A 291 -8.01 5.96 -15.31
CA LEU A 291 -8.51 4.71 -14.75
C LEU A 291 -10.00 4.78 -14.42
N CYS A 292 -10.46 5.85 -13.76
CA CYS A 292 -11.87 6.02 -13.42
C CYS A 292 -12.75 6.02 -14.67
N SER A 293 -12.31 6.73 -15.72
CA SER A 293 -13.04 6.82 -16.98
C SER A 293 -13.10 5.46 -17.66
N ALA A 294 -11.96 4.77 -17.76
CA ALA A 294 -11.88 3.46 -18.37
C ALA A 294 -12.73 2.41 -17.63
N LEU A 295 -12.77 2.44 -16.29
CA LEU A 295 -13.62 1.54 -15.49
C LEU A 295 -15.11 1.83 -15.69
N ALA A 296 -15.50 3.10 -15.77
CA ALA A 296 -16.87 3.50 -16.05
C ALA A 296 -17.30 3.07 -17.47
N ASP A 297 -16.42 3.23 -18.46
CA ASP A 297 -16.65 2.78 -19.84
C ASP A 297 -16.81 1.25 -19.94
N ALA A 298 -16.14 0.51 -19.05
CA ALA A 298 -16.31 -0.94 -18.90
C ALA A 298 -17.58 -1.35 -18.11
N GLY A 299 -18.44 -0.40 -17.73
CA GLY A 299 -19.70 -0.64 -17.02
C GLY A 299 -19.54 -0.89 -15.52
N ILE A 300 -18.38 -0.62 -14.94
CA ILE A 300 -18.16 -0.73 -13.49
C ILE A 300 -18.74 0.51 -12.81
N LYS A 301 -19.44 0.33 -11.68
CA LYS A 301 -19.86 1.47 -10.84
C LYS A 301 -18.62 2.08 -10.20
N VAL A 302 -18.27 3.31 -10.60
CA VAL A 302 -17.10 4.03 -10.09
C VAL A 302 -17.55 5.28 -9.35
N GLU A 303 -17.12 5.38 -8.09
CA GLU A 303 -17.18 6.60 -7.30
C GLU A 303 -15.77 7.20 -7.28
N LYS A 304 -15.63 8.48 -7.64
CA LYS A 304 -14.34 9.17 -7.62
C LYS A 304 -14.39 10.35 -6.67
N GLN A 305 -13.39 10.48 -5.81
CA GLN A 305 -13.27 11.58 -4.87
C GLN A 305 -11.90 12.24 -4.99
N VAL A 306 -11.87 13.54 -5.31
CA VAL A 306 -10.64 14.33 -5.39
C VAL A 306 -10.43 15.08 -4.06
N TYR A 307 -9.25 14.95 -3.47
CA TYR A 307 -8.83 15.63 -2.24
C TYR A 307 -7.93 16.81 -2.58
N LYS A 308 -8.43 18.02 -2.30
CA LYS A 308 -7.77 19.28 -2.67
C LYS A 308 -6.57 19.60 -1.78
N GLY A 309 -5.51 20.12 -2.40
CA GLY A 309 -4.32 20.65 -1.73
C GLY A 309 -3.39 19.60 -1.10
N VAL A 310 -3.59 18.31 -1.41
CA VAL A 310 -2.78 17.20 -0.89
C VAL A 310 -2.22 16.36 -2.02
N GLY A 311 -1.01 15.84 -1.78
CA GLY A 311 -0.26 15.03 -2.74
C GLY A 311 -0.36 13.53 -2.49
N HIS A 312 0.54 12.78 -3.11
CA HIS A 312 0.62 11.33 -2.97
C HIS A 312 0.84 10.92 -1.50
N ALA A 313 0.15 9.87 -1.05
CA ALA A 313 0.22 9.30 0.30
C ALA A 313 -0.01 10.27 1.47
N PHE A 314 -0.77 11.35 1.27
CA PHE A 314 -1.00 12.38 2.31
C PHE A 314 -1.55 11.79 3.62
N GLN A 315 -2.35 10.73 3.51
CA GLN A 315 -3.01 10.05 4.61
C GLN A 315 -2.04 9.26 5.52
N ILE A 316 -0.89 8.86 4.97
CA ILE A 316 0.13 8.08 5.66
C ILE A 316 1.27 8.98 6.15
N LEU A 317 1.70 9.93 5.31
CA LEU A 317 2.93 10.68 5.53
C LEU A 317 2.74 12.05 6.16
N HIS A 318 1.52 12.59 6.17
CA HIS A 318 1.20 13.91 6.75
C HIS A 318 2.13 15.05 6.27
N ASN A 319 2.52 15.01 5.00
CA ASN A 319 3.49 15.92 4.37
C ASN A 319 2.94 17.31 4.00
N SER A 320 1.72 17.64 4.42
CA SER A 320 1.06 18.93 4.18
C SER A 320 0.20 19.31 5.39
N PRO A 321 0.03 20.61 5.71
CA PRO A 321 -0.92 21.07 6.71
C PRO A 321 -2.37 20.60 6.43
N LEU A 322 -2.70 20.36 5.15
CA LEU A 322 -4.01 19.87 4.75
C LEU A 322 -4.17 18.36 4.86
N SER A 323 -3.09 17.61 5.12
CA SER A 323 -3.14 16.14 5.17
C SER A 323 -4.11 15.65 6.23
N GLN A 324 -4.06 16.17 7.46
CA GLN A 324 -4.95 15.73 8.53
C GLN A 324 -6.44 15.95 8.22
N PRO A 325 -6.92 17.17 7.89
CA PRO A 325 -8.33 17.36 7.58
C PRO A 325 -8.77 16.52 6.36
N ARG A 326 -7.93 16.39 5.33
CA ARG A 326 -8.24 15.53 4.17
C ARG A 326 -8.29 14.05 4.51
N THR A 327 -7.50 13.59 5.48
CA THR A 327 -7.58 12.19 5.96
C THR A 327 -8.91 11.94 6.65
N HIS A 328 -9.42 12.89 7.43
CA HIS A 328 -10.74 12.78 8.06
C HIS A 328 -11.88 12.76 7.02
N ASP A 329 -11.81 13.64 6.02
CA ASP A 329 -12.74 13.63 4.89
C ASP A 329 -12.70 12.24 4.20
N MET A 330 -11.50 11.73 3.94
CA MET A 330 -11.30 10.44 3.27
C MET A 330 -11.86 9.27 4.08
N MET A 331 -11.58 9.20 5.38
CA MET A 331 -12.14 8.17 6.25
C MET A 331 -13.67 8.21 6.29
N SER A 332 -14.27 9.40 6.19
CA SER A 332 -15.73 9.57 6.13
C SER A 332 -16.32 9.02 4.82
N HIS A 333 -15.71 9.31 3.68
CA HIS A 333 -16.13 8.72 2.40
C HIS A 333 -15.95 7.21 2.36
N LEU A 334 -14.82 6.69 2.87
CA LEU A 334 -14.59 5.24 3.00
C LEU A 334 -15.66 4.57 3.86
N LYS A 335 -16.05 5.20 4.98
CA LYS A 335 -17.12 4.69 5.84
C LYS A 335 -18.43 4.58 5.08
N ASN A 336 -18.86 5.64 4.40
CA ASN A 336 -20.11 5.62 3.63
C ASN A 336 -20.06 4.53 2.56
N PHE A 337 -18.98 4.47 1.78
CA PHE A 337 -18.81 3.44 0.75
C PHE A 337 -18.85 2.00 1.30
N ILE A 338 -18.32 1.74 2.50
CA ILE A 338 -18.31 0.40 3.08
C ILE A 338 -19.69 0.00 3.64
N HIS A 339 -20.48 0.94 4.13
CA HIS A 339 -21.77 0.66 4.78
C HIS A 339 -22.99 0.86 3.87
N ASP A 340 -22.83 1.54 2.72
CA ASP A 340 -23.93 1.82 1.78
C ASP A 340 -24.02 0.85 0.59
N VAL A 341 -23.08 -0.11 0.46
CA VAL A 341 -22.94 -1.02 -0.71
C VAL A 341 -23.61 -2.39 -0.53
#